data_AF-A0A928DRF1-F1
#
_entry.id   AF-A0A928DRF1-F1
#
_cell.length_a   1.000
_cell.length_b   1.000
_cell.length_c   1.000
_cell.angle_alpha   90.00
_cell.angle_beta   90.00
_cell.angle_gamma   90.00
#
_symmetry.space_group_name_H-M   'P 1'
#
loop_
_entity.id
_entity.type
_entity.pdbx_description
1 polymer ?
#
loop_
_entity_poly.entity_id
_entity_poly.type
_entity_poly.pdbx_seq_one_letter_code
_entity_poly.pdbx_strand_id
1 'polypeptide(L)'
;MKKISYFTTPEGAPAPLTKSAFRTVRFNEVDPMGIMWHGHYAGFIEDARVALGDALGIGYQDFYNHGILIPVRQFHVDYLSSLFFGKQYEIQARLFYTDAARLNYDFTILDQNQKTMARGYSVQLMVDKDQNLLFEWPEFARPFLQNWKEGKIIL
;
A
#
# COMPACT_ATOMS: atom_id res chain seq x y z
N MET A 1 -0.22 22.30 -2.85
CA MET A 1 -0.02 21.62 -1.55
C MET A 1 1.37 20.99 -1.52
N LYS A 2 2.09 21.01 -0.38
CA LYS A 2 3.40 20.34 -0.27
C LYS A 2 3.24 18.83 -0.45
N LYS A 3 4.09 18.22 -1.27
CA LYS A 3 4.20 16.77 -1.44
C LYS A 3 4.74 16.20 -0.12
N ILE A 4 3.92 15.45 0.61
CA ILE A 4 4.37 14.76 1.83
C ILE A 4 5.05 13.46 1.39
N SER A 5 6.21 13.17 1.98
CA SER A 5 6.86 11.86 1.90
C SER A 5 6.83 11.25 3.29
N TYR A 6 6.22 10.09 3.44
CA TYR A 6 6.16 9.36 4.71
C TYR A 6 7.40 8.49 4.94
N PHE A 7 8.18 8.25 3.89
CA PHE A 7 9.38 7.42 3.94
C PHE A 7 10.59 8.22 3.46
N THR A 8 11.72 7.97 4.10
CA THR A 8 13.03 8.41 3.63
C THR A 8 13.52 7.41 2.59
N THR A 9 13.82 7.91 1.39
CA THR A 9 14.39 7.11 0.31
C THR A 9 15.91 7.15 0.41
N PRO A 10 16.62 6.00 0.47
CA PRO A 10 18.08 5.97 0.44
C PRO A 10 18.63 6.65 -0.83
N GLU A 11 19.83 7.21 -0.75
CA GLU A 11 20.50 7.77 -1.92
C GLU A 11 20.73 6.67 -2.97
N GLY A 12 20.42 6.96 -4.23
CA GLY A 12 20.52 5.99 -5.33
C GLY A 12 19.39 4.93 -5.37
N ALA A 13 18.42 4.97 -4.46
CA ALA A 13 17.28 4.06 -4.53
C ALA A 13 16.36 4.38 -5.74
N PRO A 14 15.76 3.35 -6.37
CA PRO A 14 14.86 3.53 -7.49
C PRO A 14 13.58 4.29 -7.11
N ALA A 15 12.89 4.84 -8.11
CA ALA A 15 11.62 5.52 -7.90
C ALA A 15 10.56 4.57 -7.30
N PRO A 16 9.62 5.08 -6.48
CA PRO A 16 8.52 4.28 -5.96
C PRO A 16 7.66 3.69 -7.07
N LEU A 17 7.30 2.42 -6.93
CA LEU A 17 6.40 1.72 -7.83
C LEU A 17 4.96 2.10 -7.50
N THR A 18 4.13 2.36 -8.51
CA THR A 18 2.81 2.95 -8.30
C THR A 18 1.74 2.15 -9.02
N LYS A 19 0.59 1.95 -8.38
CA LYS A 19 -0.61 1.44 -9.04
C LYS A 19 -1.88 2.03 -8.42
N SER A 20 -2.89 2.22 -9.25
CA SER A 20 -4.21 2.72 -8.81
C SER A 20 -5.25 1.62 -8.84
N ALA A 21 -6.20 1.69 -7.90
CA ALA A 21 -7.46 0.95 -7.92
C ALA A 21 -8.63 1.94 -7.88
N PHE A 22 -9.78 1.54 -8.42
CA PHE A 22 -11.00 2.36 -8.42
C PHE A 22 -12.08 1.64 -7.63
N ARG A 23 -12.67 2.34 -6.66
CA ARG A 23 -13.64 1.72 -5.75
C ARG A 23 -14.80 2.64 -5.43
N THR A 24 -16.00 2.08 -5.46
CA THR A 24 -17.23 2.75 -5.04
C THR A 24 -17.50 2.46 -3.56
N VAL A 25 -17.78 3.50 -2.78
CA VAL A 25 -18.15 3.36 -1.36
C VAL A 25 -19.48 2.62 -1.25
N ARG A 26 -19.49 1.53 -0.49
CA ARG A 26 -20.63 0.63 -0.34
C ARG A 26 -21.54 1.09 0.79
N PHE A 27 -22.79 0.62 0.77
CA PHE A 27 -23.80 0.99 1.77
C PHE A 27 -23.36 0.65 3.19
N ASN A 28 -22.78 -0.54 3.39
CA ASN A 28 -22.32 -1.02 4.69
C ASN A 28 -21.04 -0.33 5.19
N GLU A 29 -20.47 0.61 4.43
CA GLU A 29 -19.24 1.32 4.79
C GLU A 29 -19.50 2.72 5.34
N VAL A 30 -20.76 3.15 5.38
CA VAL A 30 -21.18 4.49 5.76
C VAL A 30 -21.78 4.47 7.14
N ASP A 31 -21.40 5.43 7.97
CA ASP A 31 -21.92 5.58 9.33
C ASP A 31 -23.15 6.52 9.37
N PRO A 32 -23.81 6.70 10.53
CA PRO A 32 -24.96 7.58 10.66
C PRO A 32 -24.71 9.06 10.30
N MET A 33 -23.45 9.50 10.15
CA MET A 33 -23.12 10.85 9.69
C MET A 33 -23.21 10.97 8.16
N GLY A 34 -23.50 9.87 7.43
CA GLY A 34 -23.64 9.87 5.98
C GLY A 34 -22.31 9.90 5.23
N ILE A 35 -21.20 9.59 5.91
CA ILE A 35 -19.86 9.51 5.34
C ILE A 35 -19.26 8.13 5.59
N MET A 36 -18.23 7.78 4.82
CA MET A 36 -17.50 6.54 5.04
C MET A 36 -16.91 6.49 6.45
N TRP A 37 -17.27 5.45 7.21
CA TRP A 37 -16.77 5.23 8.56
C TRP A 37 -15.25 5.04 8.53
N HIS A 38 -14.54 5.68 9.46
CA HIS A 38 -13.08 5.71 9.49
C HIS A 38 -12.43 4.32 9.48
N GLY A 39 -13.04 3.32 10.13
CA GLY A 39 -12.48 1.97 10.17
C GLY A 39 -12.56 1.18 8.85
N HIS A 40 -13.33 1.65 7.85
CA HIS A 40 -13.35 1.00 6.53
C HIS A 40 -12.23 1.45 5.59
N TYR A 41 -11.49 2.51 5.93
CA TYR A 41 -10.43 3.02 5.05
C TYR A 41 -9.31 2.00 4.86
N ALA A 42 -9.00 1.18 5.87
CA ALA A 42 -7.97 0.16 5.76
C ALA A 42 -8.23 -0.83 4.61
N GLY A 43 -9.46 -1.34 4.50
CA GLY A 43 -9.85 -2.22 3.40
C GLY A 43 -9.89 -1.50 2.06
N PHE A 44 -10.33 -0.24 2.04
CA PHE A 44 -10.33 0.60 0.84
C PHE A 44 -8.92 0.80 0.26
N ILE A 45 -7.94 1.01 1.13
CA ILE A 45 -6.53 1.20 0.78
C ILE A 45 -5.86 -0.13 0.42
N GLU A 46 -6.28 -1.23 1.04
CA GLU A 46 -5.76 -2.56 0.76
C GLU A 46 -5.96 -2.99 -0.69
N ASP A 47 -7.10 -2.65 -1.31
CA ASP A 47 -7.39 -3.00 -2.71
C ASP A 47 -6.27 -2.54 -3.68
N ALA A 48 -5.73 -1.33 -3.49
CA ALA A 48 -4.63 -0.82 -4.31
C ALA A 48 -3.28 -1.47 -3.97
N ARG A 49 -3.01 -1.78 -2.69
CA ARG A 49 -1.79 -2.50 -2.27
C ARG A 49 -1.76 -3.93 -2.83
N VAL A 50 -2.90 -4.63 -2.78
CA VAL A 50 -3.04 -5.98 -3.35
C VAL A 50 -2.79 -5.93 -4.86
N ALA A 51 -3.46 -5.03 -5.57
CA ALA A 51 -3.27 -4.88 -7.02
C ALA A 51 -1.81 -4.57 -7.41
N LEU A 52 -1.09 -3.81 -6.58
CA LEU A 52 0.33 -3.52 -6.76
C LEU A 52 1.22 -4.73 -6.46
N GLY A 53 1.00 -5.41 -5.33
CA GLY A 53 1.76 -6.61 -4.94
C GLY A 53 1.63 -7.74 -5.96
N ASP A 54 0.41 -8.03 -6.41
CA ASP A 54 0.11 -9.07 -7.40
C ASP A 54 0.79 -8.79 -8.74
N ALA A 55 0.87 -7.52 -9.15
CA ALA A 55 1.55 -7.13 -10.39
C ALA A 55 3.07 -7.31 -10.33
N LEU A 56 3.63 -7.40 -9.13
CA LEU A 56 5.06 -7.49 -8.87
C LEU A 56 5.52 -8.90 -8.45
N GLY A 57 4.59 -9.85 -8.30
CA GLY A 57 4.89 -11.19 -7.78
C GLY A 57 5.31 -11.17 -6.30
N ILE A 58 4.83 -10.18 -5.55
CA ILE A 58 5.04 -10.01 -4.11
C ILE A 58 3.69 -9.76 -3.40
N GLY A 59 2.63 -10.40 -3.89
CA GLY A 59 1.31 -10.37 -3.28
C GLY A 59 1.24 -11.22 -2.01
N TYR A 60 0.13 -11.13 -1.28
CA TYR A 60 -0.08 -11.91 -0.05
C TYR A 60 0.08 -13.42 -0.28
N GLN A 61 -0.44 -13.93 -1.41
CA GLN A 61 -0.35 -15.34 -1.74
C GLN A 61 1.08 -15.77 -2.09
N ASP A 62 1.85 -14.89 -2.75
CA ASP A 62 3.26 -15.16 -3.07
C ASP A 62 4.07 -15.35 -1.78
N PHE A 63 3.96 -14.43 -0.82
CA PHE A 63 4.61 -14.57 0.48
C PHE A 63 4.13 -15.82 1.22
N TYR A 64 2.82 -16.04 1.27
CA TYR A 64 2.23 -17.18 1.99
C TYR A 64 2.71 -18.53 1.46
N ASN A 65 2.77 -18.69 0.13
CA ASN A 65 3.25 -19.91 -0.52
C ASN A 65 4.71 -20.24 -0.20
N HIS A 66 5.51 -19.21 0.12
CA HIS A 66 6.90 -19.34 0.55
C HIS A 66 7.06 -19.40 2.08
N GLY A 67 5.95 -19.59 2.81
CA GLY A 67 5.95 -19.74 4.26
C GLY A 67 6.20 -18.45 5.04
N ILE A 68 5.94 -17.30 4.43
CA ILE A 68 6.19 -15.97 5.00
C ILE A 68 4.87 -15.22 5.14
N LEU A 69 4.69 -14.53 6.25
CA LEU A 69 3.54 -13.67 6.51
C LEU A 69 4.00 -12.21 6.47
N ILE A 70 3.10 -11.32 6.05
CA ILE A 70 3.37 -9.87 5.93
C ILE A 70 2.35 -9.02 6.73
N PRO A 71 2.26 -9.17 8.06
CA PRO A 71 1.33 -8.41 8.87
C PRO A 71 1.59 -6.90 8.80
N VAL A 72 0.51 -6.12 8.75
CA VAL A 72 0.58 -4.65 8.88
C VAL A 72 0.98 -4.30 10.32
N ARG A 73 2.12 -3.61 10.47
CA ARG A 73 2.67 -3.21 11.77
C ARG A 73 2.43 -1.74 12.10
N GLN A 74 2.34 -0.90 11.09
CA GLN A 74 2.01 0.52 11.23
C GLN A 74 0.99 0.90 10.17
N PHE A 75 0.06 1.77 10.55
CA PHE A 75 -0.97 2.30 9.66
C PHE A 75 -1.33 3.71 10.11
N HIS A 76 -1.29 4.67 9.19
CA HIS A 76 -1.60 6.08 9.45
C HIS A 76 -2.50 6.60 8.34
N VAL A 77 -3.53 7.38 8.69
CA VAL A 77 -4.43 8.03 7.74
C VAL A 77 -4.68 9.47 8.16
N ASP A 78 -4.45 10.40 7.24
CA ASP A 78 -4.96 11.77 7.30
C ASP A 78 -6.30 11.82 6.54
N TYR A 79 -7.40 12.12 7.23
CA TYR A 79 -8.72 12.32 6.62
C TYR A 79 -8.90 13.81 6.26
N LEU A 80 -8.76 14.16 4.97
CA LEU A 80 -8.80 15.55 4.52
C LEU A 80 -10.20 15.99 4.07
N SER A 81 -11.01 15.07 3.56
CA SER A 81 -12.38 15.28 3.13
C SER A 81 -13.14 13.95 3.15
N SER A 82 -14.45 14.01 3.42
CA SER A 82 -15.29 12.82 3.53
C SER A 82 -15.50 12.09 2.21
N LEU A 83 -15.55 10.76 2.29
CA LEU A 83 -16.00 9.87 1.23
C LEU A 83 -17.50 9.60 1.39
N PHE A 84 -18.25 9.52 0.29
CA PHE A 84 -19.72 9.42 0.31
C PHE A 84 -20.23 8.15 -0.38
N PHE A 85 -21.35 7.62 0.11
CA PHE A 85 -22.06 6.47 -0.47
C PHE A 85 -22.25 6.60 -1.99
N GLY A 86 -21.98 5.51 -2.72
CA GLY A 86 -22.23 5.44 -4.16
C GLY A 86 -21.30 6.29 -5.01
N LYS A 87 -20.35 7.01 -4.42
CA LYS A 87 -19.29 7.72 -5.15
C LYS A 87 -18.09 6.79 -5.35
N GLN A 88 -17.48 6.91 -6.52
CA GLN A 88 -16.23 6.22 -6.86
C GLN A 88 -15.04 7.13 -6.56
N TYR A 89 -13.98 6.51 -6.04
CA TYR A 89 -12.70 7.16 -5.74
C TYR A 89 -11.57 6.37 -6.37
N GLU A 90 -10.51 7.08 -6.77
CA GLU A 90 -9.24 6.49 -7.14
C GLU A 90 -8.39 6.32 -5.87
N ILE A 91 -7.80 5.16 -5.71
CA ILE A 91 -6.87 4.83 -4.63
C ILE A 91 -5.52 4.57 -5.27
N GLN A 92 -4.60 5.50 -5.12
CA GLN A 92 -3.23 5.34 -5.60
C GLN A 92 -2.37 4.78 -4.46
N ALA A 93 -1.79 3.61 -4.66
CA ALA A 93 -0.78 3.03 -3.77
C ALA A 93 0.62 3.19 -4.38
N ARG A 94 1.62 3.46 -3.53
CA ARG A 94 3.03 3.48 -3.94
C ARG A 94 3.88 2.66 -2.98
N LEU A 95 4.71 1.79 -3.52
CA LEU A 95 5.68 1.00 -2.77
C LEU A 95 7.05 1.67 -2.82
N PHE A 96 7.65 1.88 -1.65
CA PHE A 96 8.95 2.54 -1.49
C PHE A 96 10.07 1.54 -1.28
N TYR A 97 11.18 1.74 -1.99
CA TYR A 97 12.34 0.89 -1.93
C TYR A 97 13.00 0.93 -0.53
N THR A 98 13.40 -0.23 -0.02
CA THR A 98 14.22 -0.37 1.20
C THR A 98 14.93 -1.72 1.21
N ASP A 99 16.19 -1.75 1.68
CA ASP A 99 16.92 -3.02 1.87
C ASP A 99 16.41 -3.84 3.07
N ALA A 100 15.68 -3.21 4.00
CA ALA A 100 15.09 -3.90 5.15
C ALA A 100 13.95 -4.84 4.73
N ALA A 101 13.75 -5.94 5.46
CA ALA A 101 12.69 -6.94 5.25
C ALA A 101 11.28 -6.42 5.60
N ARG A 102 10.83 -5.39 4.88
CA ARG A 102 9.54 -4.72 5.07
C ARG A 102 9.01 -4.14 3.77
N LEU A 103 7.69 -3.98 3.71
CA LEU A 103 7.01 -3.27 2.64
C LEU A 103 6.52 -1.92 3.17
N ASN A 104 6.99 -0.84 2.55
CA ASN A 104 6.62 0.53 2.88
C ASN A 104 5.68 1.06 1.81
N TYR A 105 4.38 1.11 2.10
CA TYR A 105 3.39 1.66 1.20
C TYR A 105 2.96 3.04 1.66
N ASP A 106 2.87 4.00 0.75
CA ASP A 106 1.99 5.14 0.94
C ASP A 106 0.77 5.05 0.03
N PHE A 107 -0.24 5.83 0.37
CA PHE A 107 -1.47 5.88 -0.40
C PHE A 107 -2.06 7.29 -0.44
N THR A 108 -2.80 7.54 -1.52
CA THR A 108 -3.58 8.76 -1.72
C THR A 108 -4.93 8.37 -2.30
N ILE A 109 -6.01 8.85 -1.70
CA ILE A 109 -7.37 8.70 -2.21
C ILE A 109 -7.79 10.01 -2.88
N LEU A 110 -8.25 9.91 -4.13
CA LEU A 110 -8.60 11.04 -4.99
C LEU A 110 -10.07 10.95 -5.43
N ASP A 111 -10.74 12.09 -5.51
CA ASP A 111 -12.05 12.19 -6.16
C ASP A 111 -11.91 12.31 -7.70
N GLN A 112 -13.05 12.36 -8.38
CA GLN A 112 -13.15 12.55 -9.84
C GLN A 112 -12.49 13.83 -10.38
N ASN A 113 -12.23 14.83 -9.53
CA ASN A 113 -11.57 16.09 -9.87
C ASN A 113 -10.09 16.08 -9.45
N GLN A 114 -9.53 14.92 -9.10
CA GLN A 114 -8.16 14.76 -8.60
C GLN A 114 -7.90 15.52 -7.28
N LYS A 115 -8.95 15.82 -6.51
CA LYS A 115 -8.81 16.38 -5.16
C LYS A 115 -8.43 15.25 -4.21
N THR A 116 -7.38 15.47 -3.42
CA THR A 116 -7.00 14.55 -2.35
C THR A 116 -8.05 14.55 -1.23
N MET A 117 -8.65 13.38 -1.03
CA MET A 117 -9.67 13.13 0.00
C MET A 117 -9.07 12.58 1.28
N ALA A 118 -8.11 11.66 1.16
CA ALA A 118 -7.35 11.13 2.27
C ALA A 118 -5.97 10.67 1.77
N ARG A 119 -5.03 10.51 2.70
CA ARG A 119 -3.68 10.03 2.40
C ARG A 119 -3.06 9.40 3.63
N GLY A 120 -1.97 8.67 3.46
CA GLY A 120 -1.28 8.09 4.59
C GLY A 120 -0.31 7.01 4.17
N TYR A 121 0.02 6.12 5.11
CA TYR A 121 0.97 5.05 4.86
C TYR A 121 0.67 3.80 5.68
N SER A 122 1.26 2.68 5.23
CA SER A 122 1.28 1.42 5.97
C SER A 122 2.66 0.78 5.88
N VAL A 123 3.08 0.11 6.94
CA VAL A 123 4.31 -0.68 6.98
C VAL A 123 3.94 -2.13 7.28
N GLN A 124 4.38 -3.05 6.43
CA GLN A 124 4.29 -4.49 6.67
C GLN A 124 5.67 -5.04 6.97
N LEU A 125 5.80 -5.84 8.03
CA LEU A 125 7.03 -6.56 8.34
C LEU A 125 6.91 -7.99 7.81
N MET A 126 8.02 -8.59 7.42
CA MET A 126 8.07 -9.99 7.02
C MET A 126 8.34 -10.86 8.25
N VAL A 127 7.52 -11.88 8.46
CA VAL A 127 7.69 -12.86 9.56
C VAL A 127 7.58 -14.29 9.04
N ASP A 128 8.24 -15.23 9.71
CA ASP A 128 8.03 -16.67 9.47
C ASP A 128 6.69 -17.16 10.04
N LYS A 129 6.41 -18.46 9.91
CA LYS A 129 5.17 -19.07 10.42
C LYS A 129 5.04 -19.03 11.95
N ASP A 130 6.16 -18.92 12.65
CA ASP A 130 6.23 -18.81 14.10
C ASP A 130 6.22 -17.34 14.57
N GLN A 131 5.99 -16.40 13.65
CA GLN A 131 5.96 -14.95 13.85
C GLN A 131 7.31 -14.31 14.21
N ASN A 132 8.43 -14.99 13.94
CA ASN A 132 9.75 -14.38 14.09
C ASN A 132 10.01 -13.41 12.94
N LEU A 133 10.61 -12.26 13.25
CA LEU A 133 10.98 -11.26 12.26
C LEU A 133 12.09 -11.77 11.33
N LEU A 134 11.88 -11.59 10.03
CA LEU A 134 12.96 -11.71 9.06
C LEU A 134 13.81 -10.42 9.09
N PHE A 135 15.13 -10.58 8.95
CA PHE A 135 16.06 -9.47 8.87
C PHE A 135 16.44 -9.11 7.42
N GLU A 136 16.21 -10.04 6.49
CA GLU A 136 16.48 -9.88 5.06
C GLU A 136 15.24 -10.23 4.24
N TRP A 137 15.20 -9.72 3.01
CA TRP A 137 14.21 -10.14 2.04
C TRP A 137 14.34 -11.65 1.74
N PRO A 138 13.21 -12.37 1.68
CA PRO A 138 13.22 -13.80 1.42
C PRO A 138 13.72 -14.12 0.02
N GLU A 139 14.29 -15.32 -0.15
CA GLU A 139 14.98 -15.70 -1.39
C GLU A 139 14.13 -15.52 -2.65
N PHE A 140 12.84 -15.88 -2.58
CA PHE A 140 11.92 -15.79 -3.72
C PHE A 140 11.73 -14.35 -4.23
N ALA A 141 11.87 -13.35 -3.36
CA ALA A 141 11.65 -11.95 -3.68
C ALA A 141 12.95 -11.18 -4.00
N ARG A 142 14.12 -11.82 -3.84
CA ARG A 142 15.41 -11.21 -4.20
C ARG A 142 15.51 -10.80 -5.68
N PRO A 143 15.02 -11.60 -6.66
CA PRO A 143 15.01 -11.18 -8.06
C PRO A 143 14.18 -9.92 -8.30
N PHE A 144 13.02 -9.79 -7.64
CA PHE A 144 12.21 -8.58 -7.69
C PHE A 144 13.00 -7.37 -7.17
N LEU A 145 13.64 -7.50 -6.00
CA LEU A 145 14.41 -6.40 -5.39
C LEU A 145 15.57 -5.95 -6.29
N GLN A 146 16.27 -6.90 -6.92
CA GLN A 146 17.34 -6.60 -7.86
C GLN A 146 16.82 -5.87 -9.11
N ASN A 147 15.76 -6.39 -9.73
CA ASN A 147 15.15 -5.76 -10.89
C ASN A 147 14.65 -4.35 -10.57
N TRP A 148 14.16 -4.12 -9.35
CA TRP A 148 13.75 -2.79 -8.92
C TRP A 148 14.94 -1.84 -8.81
N LYS A 149 16.04 -2.26 -8.15
CA LYS A 149 17.29 -1.46 -8.05
C LYS A 149 17.83 -1.07 -9.42
N GLU A 150 17.76 -1.99 -10.38
CA GLU A 150 18.27 -1.79 -11.73
C GLU A 150 17.29 -1.00 -12.63
N GLY A 151 16.12 -0.59 -12.11
CA GLY A 151 15.12 0.16 -12.87
C GLY A 151 14.45 -0.65 -13.98
N LYS A 152 14.44 -2.00 -13.86
CA LYS A 152 13.92 -2.93 -14.87
C LYS A 152 12.44 -3.26 -14.68
N ILE A 153 11.79 -2.74 -13.64
CA ILE A 153 10.36 -2.98 -13.39
C ILE A 153 9.53 -2.02 -14.23
N ILE A 154 8.59 -2.60 -14.98
CA ILE A 154 7.58 -1.88 -15.77
C ILE A 154 6.20 -2.32 -15.26
N LEU A 155 5.34 -1.36 -14.93
CA LEU A 155 4.00 -1.55 -14.35
C LEU A 155 2.91 -1.01 -15.27
#